data_AF-A0A9X1FU41-F1
#
_entry.id   AF-A0A9X1FU41-F1
#
_cell.length_a   1.000
_cell.length_b   1.000
_cell.length_c   1.000
_cell.angle_alpha   90.00
_cell.angle_beta   90.00
_cell.angle_gamma   90.00
#
_symmetry.space_group_name_H-M   'P 1'
#
loop_
_entity.id
_entity.type
_entity.pdbx_description
1 polymer ?
#
loop_
_entity_poly.entity_id
_entity_poly.type
_entity_poly.pdbx_seq_one_letter_code
_entity_poly.pdbx_strand_id
1 'polypeptide(L)'
;MEQAEKSKLSERIDYKFWTIAIMVLTVLVFNVTERVLLDADEADISYARLIVPANKISNPLPGDVFVFNHQNERFEDSRFCSLQTFSPELPPIEDRLSASNLWGSSVNDTLATVGDYVPQKIASWVTVQSPEKSWTYFKRHRTAVNAPMEPSCLQTVVAASTNPNLTPFVVDSIYEVQDTTGQAKWVRFANPLMIDPATCSDCPQPKTLRDIVQVDPFTRLKAKLNIVTIN
;
A
#
# COMPACT_ATOMS: atom_id res chain seq x y z
N MET A 1 13.35 66.56 -6.55
CA MET A 1 14.26 65.40 -6.70
C MET A 1 13.96 64.27 -5.71
N GLU A 2 13.37 64.54 -4.56
CA GLU A 2 13.08 63.54 -3.51
C GLU A 2 11.96 62.51 -3.85
N GLN A 3 11.03 62.85 -4.76
CA GLN A 3 9.97 61.94 -5.20
C GLN A 3 10.43 60.87 -6.20
N ALA A 4 11.50 61.11 -6.97
CA ALA A 4 12.03 60.15 -7.94
C ALA A 4 12.86 59.04 -7.26
N GLU A 5 13.35 59.28 -6.05
CA GLU A 5 14.17 58.33 -5.30
C GLU A 5 13.32 57.33 -4.52
N LYS A 6 12.14 57.75 -4.01
CA LYS A 6 11.15 56.85 -3.38
C LYS A 6 10.50 55.87 -4.37
N SER A 7 10.30 56.29 -5.62
CA SER A 7 9.74 55.45 -6.68
C SER A 7 10.67 54.28 -7.05
N LYS A 8 11.99 54.53 -7.15
CA LYS A 8 12.98 53.47 -7.43
C LYS A 8 13.21 52.50 -6.26
N LEU A 9 12.93 52.93 -5.03
CA LEU A 9 13.05 52.08 -3.85
C LEU A 9 11.86 51.11 -3.72
N SER A 10 10.65 51.56 -4.08
CA SER A 10 9.45 50.72 -4.11
C SER A 10 9.55 49.59 -5.14
N GLU A 11 10.03 49.87 -6.37
CA GLU A 11 10.18 48.86 -7.42
C GLU A 11 11.26 47.80 -7.14
N ARG A 12 12.30 48.14 -6.36
CA ARG A 12 13.36 47.18 -5.99
C ARG A 12 12.97 46.22 -4.88
N ILE A 13 11.98 46.59 -4.06
CA ILE A 13 11.51 45.75 -2.95
C ILE A 13 10.58 44.64 -3.46
N ASP A 14 9.89 44.85 -4.59
CA ASP A 14 8.99 43.84 -5.14
C ASP A 14 9.72 42.63 -5.73
N TYR A 15 10.70 42.80 -6.62
CA TYR A 15 11.26 41.63 -7.33
C TYR A 15 12.01 40.66 -6.40
N LYS A 16 12.76 41.17 -5.40
CA LYS A 16 13.49 40.31 -4.45
C LYS A 16 12.53 39.55 -3.55
N PHE A 17 11.50 40.24 -3.05
CA PHE A 17 10.48 39.61 -2.22
C PHE A 17 9.72 38.54 -3.01
N TRP A 18 9.31 38.83 -4.25
CA TRP A 18 8.67 37.86 -5.14
C TRP A 18 9.59 36.68 -5.47
N THR A 19 10.88 36.88 -5.72
CA THR A 19 11.80 35.76 -5.95
C THR A 19 11.98 34.87 -4.72
N ILE A 20 12.05 35.46 -3.51
CA ILE A 20 12.13 34.69 -2.26
C ILE A 20 10.81 33.96 -2.00
N ALA A 21 9.67 34.63 -2.20
CA ALA A 21 8.35 34.03 -2.04
C ALA A 21 8.13 32.87 -3.01
N ILE A 22 8.51 33.03 -4.28
CA ILE A 22 8.44 31.96 -5.29
C ILE A 22 9.36 30.81 -4.90
N MET A 23 10.60 31.09 -4.47
CA MET A 23 11.55 30.06 -4.03
C MET A 23 11.02 29.28 -2.82
N VAL A 24 10.47 29.96 -1.81
CA VAL A 24 9.89 29.32 -0.63
C VAL A 24 8.67 28.49 -1.02
N LEU A 25 7.81 29.00 -1.91
CA LEU A 25 6.63 28.27 -2.41
C LEU A 25 7.04 27.03 -3.19
N THR A 26 8.01 27.11 -4.10
CA THR A 26 8.48 25.94 -4.85
C THR A 26 9.13 24.90 -3.95
N VAL A 27 9.91 25.31 -2.95
CA VAL A 27 10.50 24.39 -1.96
C VAL A 27 9.41 23.71 -1.14
N LEU A 28 8.38 24.44 -0.70
CA LEU A 28 7.24 23.88 0.04
C LEU A 28 6.44 22.90 -0.82
N VAL A 29 6.10 23.29 -2.05
CA VAL A 29 5.38 22.43 -3.00
C VAL A 29 6.20 21.18 -3.29
N PHE A 30 7.51 21.30 -3.47
CA PHE A 30 8.40 20.17 -3.68
C PHE A 30 8.42 19.25 -2.46
N ASN A 31 8.63 19.76 -1.24
CA ASN A 31 8.65 18.94 -0.02
C ASN A 31 7.32 18.20 0.22
N VAL A 32 6.19 18.85 -0.04
CA VAL A 32 4.87 18.22 0.09
C VAL A 32 4.69 17.16 -1.01
N THR A 33 5.08 17.46 -2.25
CA THR A 33 4.99 16.53 -3.38
C THR A 33 5.91 15.33 -3.14
N GLU A 34 7.12 15.55 -2.64
CA GLU A 34 8.08 14.49 -2.30
C GLU A 34 7.46 13.52 -1.30
N ARG A 35 7.01 14.03 -0.14
CA ARG A 35 6.50 13.17 0.93
C ARG A 35 5.20 12.45 0.56
N VAL A 36 4.37 13.03 -0.29
CA VAL A 36 3.06 12.46 -0.63
C VAL A 36 3.13 11.55 -1.85
N LEU A 37 3.95 11.87 -2.86
CA LEU A 37 4.00 11.16 -4.14
C LEU A 37 5.29 10.36 -4.33
N LEU A 38 6.42 10.83 -3.83
CA LEU A 38 7.73 10.23 -4.08
C LEU A 38 8.16 9.30 -2.92
N ASP A 39 7.77 9.55 -1.69
CA ASP A 39 8.07 8.60 -0.61
C ASP A 39 7.23 7.33 -0.75
N ALA A 40 7.89 6.17 -0.60
CA ALA A 40 7.22 4.89 -0.53
C ALA A 40 6.72 4.61 0.89
N ASP A 41 5.47 4.18 1.01
CA ASP A 41 4.81 3.90 2.29
C ASP A 41 4.23 2.48 2.37
N GLU A 42 3.65 2.14 3.53
CA GLU A 42 3.05 0.83 3.75
C GLU A 42 1.75 0.62 2.96
N ALA A 43 1.06 1.70 2.57
CA ALA A 43 -0.13 1.61 1.74
C ALA A 43 0.23 1.20 0.30
N ASP A 44 1.40 1.62 -0.21
CA ASP A 44 1.96 1.16 -1.48
C ASP A 44 2.19 -0.36 -1.47
N ILE A 45 2.71 -0.92 -0.37
CA ILE A 45 2.87 -2.37 -0.20
C ILE A 45 1.50 -3.06 -0.12
N SER A 46 0.58 -2.51 0.67
CA SER A 46 -0.78 -3.03 0.83
C SER A 46 -1.48 -3.19 -0.51
N TYR A 47 -1.40 -2.16 -1.35
CA TYR A 47 -2.00 -2.16 -2.68
C TYR A 47 -1.30 -3.10 -3.67
N ALA A 48 0.04 -3.09 -3.72
CA ALA A 48 0.80 -3.87 -4.68
C ALA A 48 0.73 -5.39 -4.38
N ARG A 49 0.79 -5.77 -3.10
CA ARG A 49 0.74 -7.18 -2.67
C ARG A 49 -0.67 -7.66 -2.34
N LEU A 50 -1.68 -6.78 -2.41
CA LEU A 50 -3.08 -7.04 -2.05
C LEU A 50 -3.21 -7.61 -0.63
N ILE A 51 -2.51 -6.99 0.31
CA ILE A 51 -2.49 -7.40 1.71
C ILE A 51 -3.36 -6.47 2.55
N VAL A 52 -4.09 -7.06 3.49
CA VAL A 52 -5.05 -6.39 4.36
C VAL A 52 -4.47 -6.31 5.77
N PRO A 53 -4.54 -5.15 6.45
CA PRO A 53 -4.17 -5.05 7.86
C PRO A 53 -4.98 -6.01 8.75
N ALA A 54 -4.32 -6.77 9.61
CA ALA A 54 -4.97 -7.78 10.46
C ALA A 54 -5.84 -7.18 11.55
N ASN A 55 -5.72 -5.88 11.88
CA ASN A 55 -6.68 -5.24 12.79
C ASN A 55 -8.12 -5.24 12.24
N LYS A 56 -8.30 -5.53 10.94
CA LYS A 56 -9.62 -5.71 10.32
C LYS A 56 -10.17 -7.14 10.49
N ILE A 57 -9.41 -8.07 11.08
CA ILE A 57 -9.71 -9.51 11.08
C ILE A 57 -9.23 -10.16 12.39
N SER A 58 -10.10 -10.87 13.11
CA SER A 58 -9.71 -11.48 14.37
C SER A 58 -8.79 -12.69 14.17
N ASN A 59 -7.56 -12.61 14.69
CA ASN A 59 -6.58 -13.71 14.82
C ASN A 59 -6.49 -14.65 13.59
N PRO A 60 -6.16 -14.13 12.40
CA PRO A 60 -6.08 -14.94 11.20
C PRO A 60 -4.96 -15.99 11.31
N LEU A 61 -5.20 -17.19 10.75
CA LEU A 61 -4.17 -18.20 10.49
C LEU A 61 -4.13 -18.54 8.99
N PRO A 62 -2.97 -18.97 8.44
CA PRO A 62 -2.93 -19.48 7.08
C PRO A 62 -3.89 -20.65 6.89
N GLY A 63 -4.70 -20.60 5.83
CA GLY A 63 -5.75 -21.59 5.55
C GLY A 63 -7.12 -21.26 6.15
N ASP A 64 -7.24 -20.22 6.97
CA ASP A 64 -8.53 -19.73 7.43
C ASP A 64 -9.32 -19.06 6.30
N VAL A 65 -10.63 -19.21 6.33
CA VAL A 65 -11.57 -18.60 5.39
C VAL A 65 -12.30 -17.47 6.10
N PHE A 66 -12.28 -16.29 5.49
CA PHE A 66 -13.03 -15.11 5.92
C PHE A 66 -13.99 -14.68 4.83
N VAL A 67 -15.09 -14.06 5.22
CA VAL A 67 -16.08 -13.54 4.29
C VAL A 67 -16.03 -12.01 4.31
N PHE A 68 -15.94 -11.42 3.13
CA PHE A 68 -16.10 -9.99 2.95
C PHE A 68 -17.56 -9.67 2.67
N ASN A 69 -18.15 -8.79 3.48
CA ASN A 69 -19.52 -8.34 3.33
C ASN A 69 -19.54 -6.98 2.61
N HIS A 70 -20.27 -6.94 1.50
CA HIS A 70 -20.31 -5.79 0.58
C HIS A 70 -21.20 -4.66 1.08
N GLN A 71 -22.16 -4.96 1.97
CA GLN A 71 -23.09 -3.96 2.50
C GLN A 71 -22.41 -3.03 3.51
N ASN A 72 -21.48 -3.57 4.29
CA ASN A 72 -20.75 -2.84 5.32
C ASN A 72 -19.26 -2.65 4.98
N GLU A 73 -18.84 -3.11 3.80
CA GLU A 73 -17.48 -3.03 3.26
C GLU A 73 -16.38 -3.51 4.23
N ARG A 74 -16.65 -4.59 4.96
CA ARG A 74 -15.70 -5.16 5.92
C ARG A 74 -15.69 -6.69 5.88
N PHE A 75 -14.58 -7.25 6.36
CA PHE A 75 -14.54 -8.66 6.70
C PHE A 75 -15.39 -8.93 7.94
N GLU A 76 -16.01 -10.10 7.99
CA GLU A 76 -16.64 -10.56 9.22
C GLU A 76 -15.57 -10.85 10.28
N ASP A 77 -15.82 -10.43 11.52
CA ASP A 77 -14.83 -10.47 12.59
C ASP A 77 -14.40 -11.90 12.94
N SER A 78 -15.32 -12.86 12.79
CA SER A 78 -15.07 -14.27 13.06
C SER A 78 -14.60 -15.01 11.81
N ARG A 79 -13.63 -15.91 12.00
CA ARG A 79 -13.30 -16.93 11.01
C ARG A 79 -14.56 -17.70 10.61
N PHE A 80 -14.79 -17.80 9.30
CA PHE A 80 -15.93 -18.50 8.74
C PHE A 80 -15.75 -20.02 8.80
N CYS A 81 -14.60 -20.50 8.32
CA CYS A 81 -14.13 -21.87 8.53
C CYS A 81 -12.61 -21.95 8.27
N SER A 82 -12.02 -23.14 8.32
CA SER A 82 -10.61 -23.36 8.01
C SER A 82 -10.49 -24.57 7.07
N LEU A 83 -9.52 -24.52 6.17
CA LEU A 83 -9.16 -25.67 5.34
C LEU A 83 -8.64 -26.82 6.22
N GLN A 84 -8.80 -28.07 5.77
CA GLN A 84 -8.57 -29.26 6.60
C GLN A 84 -7.12 -29.32 7.14
N THR A 85 -7.00 -29.42 8.47
CA THR A 85 -5.78 -29.65 9.29
C THR A 85 -4.49 -29.03 8.76
N PHE A 86 -4.32 -27.73 8.95
CA PHE A 86 -3.02 -27.06 8.79
C PHE A 86 -2.24 -27.16 10.10
N SER A 87 -1.10 -27.86 10.08
CA SER A 87 -0.17 -27.79 11.23
C SER A 87 0.45 -26.39 11.24
N PRO A 88 0.35 -25.63 12.35
CA PRO A 88 0.93 -24.28 12.47
C PRO A 88 2.47 -24.27 12.55
N GLU A 89 3.13 -25.39 12.27
CA GLU A 89 4.53 -25.64 12.63
C GLU A 89 5.57 -25.24 11.58
N LEU A 90 5.18 -24.71 10.42
CA LEU A 90 6.22 -24.11 9.57
C LEU A 90 6.75 -22.84 10.26
N PRO A 91 8.05 -22.81 10.60
CA PRO A 91 8.62 -21.63 11.23
C PRO A 91 8.44 -20.43 10.29
N PRO A 92 8.16 -19.23 10.83
CA PRO A 92 8.11 -18.03 10.01
C PRO A 92 9.42 -17.87 9.24
N ILE A 93 9.31 -17.59 7.95
CA ILE A 93 10.43 -17.33 7.07
C ILE A 93 10.61 -15.81 7.01
N GLU A 94 11.84 -15.32 7.20
CA GLU A 94 12.14 -13.90 6.97
C GLU A 94 11.96 -13.61 5.46
N ASP A 95 11.07 -12.69 5.15
CA ASP A 95 10.83 -12.17 3.81
C ASP A 95 11.14 -10.67 3.83
N ARG A 96 11.75 -10.16 2.77
CA ARG A 96 12.08 -8.74 2.65
C ARG A 96 11.29 -8.18 1.48
N LEU A 97 10.43 -7.22 1.78
CA LEU A 97 9.76 -6.42 0.76
C LEU A 97 10.50 -5.10 0.65
N SER A 98 10.88 -4.72 -0.56
CA SER A 98 11.44 -3.40 -0.82
C SER A 98 10.52 -2.61 -1.75
N ALA A 99 10.34 -1.34 -1.44
CA ALA A 99 9.77 -0.37 -2.34
C ALA A 99 10.89 0.51 -2.88
N SER A 100 10.95 0.69 -4.18
CA SER A 100 11.79 1.68 -4.82
C SER A 100 10.95 2.71 -5.54
N ASN A 101 11.24 3.99 -5.29
CA ASN A 101 10.77 5.12 -6.05
C ASN A 101 11.83 5.52 -7.08
N LEU A 102 11.60 5.10 -8.31
CA LEU A 102 12.49 5.37 -9.44
C LEU A 102 12.59 6.87 -9.75
N TRP A 103 11.51 7.62 -9.53
CA TRP A 103 11.49 9.06 -9.78
C TRP A 103 12.33 9.82 -8.76
N GLY A 104 12.22 9.45 -7.48
CA GLY A 104 13.05 10.02 -6.41
C GLY A 104 14.53 9.68 -6.60
N SER A 105 14.83 8.46 -7.03
CA SER A 105 16.19 8.06 -7.42
C SER A 105 16.72 8.94 -8.57
N SER A 106 15.92 9.13 -9.62
CA SER A 106 16.31 9.98 -10.76
C SER A 106 16.50 11.45 -10.40
N VAL A 107 15.70 12.00 -9.47
CA VAL A 107 15.91 13.36 -8.94
C VAL A 107 17.24 13.44 -8.19
N ASN A 108 17.55 12.44 -7.35
CA ASN A 108 18.81 12.39 -6.62
C ASN A 108 20.01 12.25 -7.56
N ASP A 109 19.93 11.40 -8.59
CA ASP A 109 20.97 11.24 -9.61
C ASP A 109 21.19 12.53 -10.41
N THR A 110 20.10 13.24 -10.74
CA THR A 110 20.18 14.53 -11.43
C THR A 110 20.86 15.57 -10.55
N LEU A 111 20.48 15.67 -9.27
CA LEU A 111 21.12 16.57 -8.29
C LEU A 111 22.60 16.24 -8.10
N ALA A 112 22.98 14.96 -8.08
CA ALA A 112 24.37 14.54 -8.02
C ALA A 112 25.16 14.97 -9.27
N THR A 113 24.52 14.90 -10.45
CA THR A 113 25.14 15.29 -11.73
C THR A 113 25.33 16.80 -11.86
N VAL A 114 24.41 17.61 -11.31
CA VAL A 114 24.49 19.09 -11.34
C VAL A 114 25.09 19.68 -10.05
N GLY A 115 25.64 18.85 -9.16
CA GLY A 115 26.08 19.21 -7.82
C GLY A 115 27.12 20.35 -7.77
N ASP A 116 27.89 20.52 -8.85
CA ASP A 116 28.85 21.63 -8.97
C ASP A 116 28.20 23.00 -9.18
N TYR A 117 26.95 23.03 -9.67
CA TYR A 117 26.20 24.25 -9.99
C TYR A 117 25.10 24.58 -8.97
N VAL A 118 24.68 23.59 -8.17
CA VAL A 118 23.61 23.76 -7.18
C VAL A 118 24.23 23.87 -5.78
N PRO A 119 24.03 25.00 -5.07
CA PRO A 119 24.51 25.13 -3.69
C PRO A 119 24.02 23.97 -2.81
N GLN A 120 24.91 23.39 -1.99
CA GLN A 120 24.59 22.24 -1.13
C GLN A 120 23.33 22.43 -0.26
N LYS A 121 23.03 23.66 0.18
CA LYS A 121 21.80 23.95 0.93
C LYS A 121 20.54 23.69 0.11
N ILE A 122 20.54 24.08 -1.16
CA ILE A 122 19.41 23.85 -2.07
C ILE A 122 19.32 22.36 -2.40
N ALA A 123 20.45 21.72 -2.69
CA ALA A 123 20.48 20.27 -2.92
C ALA A 123 19.87 19.51 -1.73
N SER A 124 20.27 19.84 -0.49
CA SER A 124 19.75 19.18 0.72
C SER A 124 18.24 19.36 0.96
N TRP A 125 17.62 20.38 0.36
CA TRP A 125 16.17 20.64 0.46
C TRP A 125 15.35 19.92 -0.61
N VAL A 126 16.00 19.40 -1.65
CA VAL A 126 15.36 18.82 -2.84
C VAL A 126 15.77 17.35 -3.02
N THR A 127 16.79 16.88 -2.29
CA THR A 127 17.16 15.47 -2.23
C THR A 127 16.06 14.65 -1.58
N VAL A 128 15.60 13.62 -2.30
CA VAL A 128 14.65 12.63 -1.79
C VAL A 128 15.36 11.75 -0.77
N GLN A 129 14.89 11.74 0.48
CA GLN A 129 15.63 11.09 1.57
C GLN A 129 15.52 9.56 1.58
N SER A 130 14.44 9.00 1.03
CA SER A 130 14.24 7.54 1.02
C SER A 130 13.66 7.07 -0.32
N PRO A 131 14.42 7.22 -1.42
CA PRO A 131 13.99 6.73 -2.73
C PRO A 131 13.90 5.21 -2.74
N GLU A 132 14.57 4.52 -1.82
CA GLU A 132 14.38 3.10 -1.57
C GLU A 132 14.06 2.87 -0.09
N LYS A 133 13.04 2.08 0.18
CA LYS A 133 12.64 1.68 1.53
C LYS A 133 12.48 0.18 1.55
N SER A 134 13.15 -0.48 2.49
CA SER A 134 13.00 -1.91 2.71
C SER A 134 12.38 -2.17 4.06
N TRP A 135 11.54 -3.20 4.10
CA TRP A 135 10.92 -3.67 5.31
C TRP A 135 11.13 -5.17 5.40
N THR A 136 11.54 -5.61 6.59
CA THR A 136 11.73 -7.02 6.89
C THR A 136 10.52 -7.53 7.64
N TYR A 137 9.93 -8.61 7.14
CA TYR A 137 8.75 -9.25 7.72
C TYR A 137 9.02 -10.72 8.00
N PHE A 138 8.34 -11.25 9.00
CA PHE A 138 8.25 -12.68 9.20
C PHE A 138 6.98 -13.20 8.55
N LYS A 139 7.13 -14.10 7.59
CA LYS A 139 6.04 -14.59 6.77
C LYS A 139 5.72 -16.03 7.08
N ARG A 140 4.43 -16.33 7.24
CA ARG A 140 3.91 -17.70 7.35
C ARG A 140 2.97 -17.96 6.19
N HIS A 141 3.25 -19.00 5.43
CA HIS A 141 2.42 -19.45 4.31
C HIS A 141 1.58 -20.66 4.72
N ARG A 142 0.47 -20.86 4.00
CA ARG A 142 -0.18 -22.17 3.99
C ARG A 142 0.75 -23.22 3.35
N THR A 143 0.78 -24.41 3.92
CA THR A 143 1.58 -25.56 3.46
C THR A 143 1.09 -26.13 2.12
N ALA A 144 -0.22 -26.04 1.85
CA ALA A 144 -0.86 -26.57 0.64
C ALA A 144 -1.85 -25.58 0.05
N VAL A 145 -1.66 -25.26 -1.23
CA VAL A 145 -2.48 -24.30 -2.00
C VAL A 145 -3.88 -24.84 -2.31
N ASN A 146 -4.01 -26.17 -2.43
CA ASN A 146 -5.25 -26.85 -2.84
C ASN A 146 -5.74 -27.85 -1.78
N ALA A 147 -5.52 -27.55 -0.50
CA ALA A 147 -5.99 -28.43 0.56
C ALA A 147 -7.52 -28.59 0.50
N PRO A 148 -8.05 -29.81 0.71
CA PRO A 148 -9.48 -30.04 0.72
C PRO A 148 -10.15 -29.24 1.84
N MET A 149 -11.38 -28.82 1.58
CA MET A 149 -12.27 -28.26 2.61
C MET A 149 -13.01 -29.39 3.30
N GLU A 150 -13.22 -29.26 4.61
CA GLU A 150 -14.22 -30.06 5.31
C GLU A 150 -15.59 -29.87 4.64
N PRO A 151 -16.42 -30.92 4.51
CA PRO A 151 -17.72 -30.81 3.85
C PRO A 151 -18.63 -29.72 4.43
N SER A 152 -18.57 -29.49 5.75
CA SER A 152 -19.30 -28.43 6.43
C SER A 152 -18.80 -27.02 6.02
N CYS A 153 -17.48 -26.84 5.93
CA CYS A 153 -16.88 -25.59 5.45
C CYS A 153 -17.25 -25.34 3.99
N LEU A 154 -17.17 -26.37 3.13
CA LEU A 154 -17.52 -26.28 1.72
C LEU A 154 -18.97 -25.83 1.51
N GLN A 155 -19.93 -26.45 2.21
CA GLN A 155 -21.35 -26.05 2.12
C GLN A 155 -21.54 -24.59 2.48
N THR A 156 -20.87 -24.12 3.53
CA THR A 156 -21.00 -22.75 4.00
C THR A 156 -20.35 -21.76 3.01
N VAL A 157 -19.18 -22.11 2.45
CA VAL A 157 -18.50 -21.32 1.41
C VAL A 157 -19.38 -21.23 0.17
N VAL A 158 -19.95 -22.34 -0.30
CA VAL A 158 -20.87 -22.34 -1.45
C VAL A 158 -22.06 -21.43 -1.17
N ALA A 159 -22.68 -21.51 0.01
CA ALA A 159 -23.79 -20.63 0.38
C ALA A 159 -23.38 -19.14 0.45
N ALA A 160 -22.16 -18.83 0.86
CA ALA A 160 -21.65 -17.46 0.83
C ALA A 160 -21.34 -16.98 -0.59
N SER A 161 -20.74 -17.83 -1.43
CA SER A 161 -20.38 -17.51 -2.82
C SER A 161 -21.60 -17.33 -3.73
N THR A 162 -22.76 -17.89 -3.38
CA THR A 162 -24.03 -17.62 -4.10
C THR A 162 -24.70 -16.31 -3.68
N ASN A 163 -24.29 -15.69 -2.56
CA ASN A 163 -24.89 -14.45 -2.09
C ASN A 163 -24.18 -13.24 -2.74
N PRO A 164 -24.91 -12.34 -3.44
CA PRO A 164 -24.31 -11.16 -4.07
C PRO A 164 -23.63 -10.19 -3.10
N ASN A 165 -23.96 -10.25 -1.82
CA ASN A 165 -23.40 -9.36 -0.80
C ASN A 165 -22.17 -9.94 -0.12
N LEU A 166 -21.77 -11.17 -0.41
CA LEU A 166 -20.70 -11.87 0.30
C LEU A 166 -19.63 -12.35 -0.69
N THR A 167 -18.38 -12.34 -0.26
CA THR A 167 -17.30 -12.97 -1.01
C THR A 167 -16.33 -13.66 -0.06
N PRO A 168 -16.21 -14.99 -0.13
CA PRO A 168 -15.27 -15.74 0.70
C PRO A 168 -13.84 -15.68 0.15
N PHE A 169 -12.88 -15.48 1.05
CA PHE A 169 -11.44 -15.42 0.79
C PHE A 169 -10.69 -16.37 1.72
N VAL A 170 -9.66 -17.03 1.20
CA VAL A 170 -8.74 -17.88 1.99
C VAL A 170 -7.50 -17.08 2.34
N VAL A 171 -7.06 -17.13 3.59
CA VAL A 171 -5.77 -16.60 4.01
C VAL A 171 -4.66 -17.45 3.41
N ASP A 172 -3.89 -16.87 2.50
CA ASP A 172 -2.75 -17.52 1.85
C ASP A 172 -1.47 -17.38 2.68
N SER A 173 -1.23 -16.17 3.20
CA SER A 173 -0.08 -15.87 4.05
C SER A 173 -0.33 -14.75 5.05
N ILE A 174 0.45 -14.78 6.12
CA ILE A 174 0.47 -13.74 7.16
C ILE A 174 1.87 -13.19 7.27
N TYR A 175 1.97 -11.87 7.30
CA TYR A 175 3.21 -11.13 7.50
C TYR A 175 3.17 -10.51 8.90
N GLU A 176 4.21 -10.73 9.70
CA GLU A 176 4.37 -10.16 11.04
C GLU A 176 5.55 -9.18 11.00
N VAL A 177 5.30 -7.90 11.32
CA VAL A 177 6.35 -6.90 11.52
C VAL A 177 6.88 -7.02 12.94
N GLN A 178 8.19 -7.19 13.11
CA GLN A 178 8.82 -6.92 14.39
C GLN A 178 8.99 -5.40 14.53
N ASP A 179 7.97 -4.71 15.01
CA ASP A 179 8.14 -3.34 15.50
C ASP A 179 7.70 -3.22 16.97
N THR A 180 8.40 -2.34 17.67
CA THR A 180 8.33 -2.00 19.09
C THR A 180 6.96 -1.47 19.56
N THR A 181 6.05 -1.14 18.64
CA THR A 181 4.74 -0.52 18.93
C THR A 181 3.55 -1.49 18.82
N GLY A 182 3.81 -2.78 18.69
CA GLY A 182 2.79 -3.82 18.57
C GLY A 182 2.92 -4.55 17.23
N GLN A 183 2.61 -5.84 17.23
CA GLN A 183 2.71 -6.66 16.03
C GLN A 183 1.70 -6.18 14.98
N ALA A 184 2.15 -5.35 14.03
CA ALA A 184 1.39 -5.13 12.80
C ALA A 184 1.42 -6.44 12.02
N LYS A 185 0.30 -7.17 12.06
CA LYS A 185 0.09 -8.34 11.23
C LYS A 185 -0.60 -7.90 9.95
N TRP A 186 -0.14 -8.36 8.81
CA TRP A 186 -0.82 -8.19 7.52
C TRP A 186 -1.21 -9.55 6.96
N VAL A 187 -2.35 -9.59 6.29
CA VAL A 187 -2.97 -10.81 5.79
C VAL A 187 -3.04 -10.73 4.28
N ARG A 188 -2.46 -11.70 3.60
CA ARG A 188 -2.66 -11.89 2.17
C ARG A 188 -3.72 -12.94 1.95
N PHE A 189 -4.70 -12.57 1.15
CA PHE A 189 -5.73 -13.49 0.69
C PHE A 189 -5.34 -14.11 -0.65
N ALA A 190 -5.73 -15.37 -0.84
CA ALA A 190 -5.82 -15.97 -2.16
C ALA A 190 -6.98 -15.32 -2.94
N ASN A 191 -7.04 -15.58 -4.25
CA ASN A 191 -8.20 -15.21 -5.07
C ASN A 191 -9.50 -15.70 -4.43
N PRO A 192 -10.62 -14.96 -4.61
CA PRO A 192 -11.89 -15.31 -4.00
C PRO A 192 -12.31 -16.72 -4.40
N LEU A 193 -12.92 -17.44 -3.46
CA LEU A 193 -13.46 -18.77 -3.71
C LEU A 193 -14.74 -18.63 -4.53
N MET A 194 -14.62 -18.85 -5.84
CA MET A 194 -15.76 -18.77 -6.77
C MET A 194 -16.37 -20.14 -7.00
N ILE A 195 -17.70 -20.15 -7.16
CA ILE A 195 -18.41 -21.28 -7.74
C ILE A 195 -18.15 -21.28 -9.24
N ASP A 196 -17.94 -22.45 -9.83
CA ASP A 196 -17.77 -22.59 -11.28
C ASP A 196 -18.98 -21.96 -11.99
N PRO A 197 -18.79 -20.95 -12.86
CA PRO A 197 -19.87 -20.34 -13.63
C PRO A 197 -20.70 -21.37 -14.41
N ALA A 198 -20.12 -22.51 -14.80
CA ALA A 198 -20.84 -23.58 -15.48
C ALA A 198 -21.91 -24.24 -14.59
N THR A 199 -21.75 -24.16 -13.27
CA THR A 199 -22.67 -24.74 -12.28
C THR A 199 -23.70 -23.73 -11.76
N CYS A 200 -23.66 -22.48 -12.24
CA CYS A 200 -24.40 -21.37 -11.66
C CYS A 200 -24.97 -20.46 -12.75
N SER A 201 -26.30 -20.41 -12.87
CA SER A 201 -27.00 -19.67 -13.92
C SER A 201 -27.07 -18.14 -13.71
N ASP A 202 -26.88 -17.67 -12.48
CA ASP A 202 -26.93 -16.24 -12.11
C ASP A 202 -25.96 -15.95 -10.96
N CYS A 203 -24.67 -16.19 -11.23
CA CYS A 203 -23.64 -16.02 -10.21
C CYS A 203 -23.30 -14.54 -10.02
N PRO A 204 -23.32 -14.03 -8.78
CA PRO A 204 -22.92 -12.66 -8.52
C PRO A 204 -21.46 -12.44 -8.88
N GLN A 205 -21.16 -11.25 -9.39
CA GLN A 205 -19.78 -10.85 -9.67
C GLN A 205 -19.06 -10.57 -8.34
N PRO A 206 -18.07 -11.38 -7.94
CA PRO A 206 -17.37 -11.17 -6.67
C PRO A 206 -16.52 -9.90 -6.74
N LYS A 207 -16.43 -9.16 -5.63
CA LYS A 207 -15.44 -8.07 -5.52
C LYS A 207 -14.05 -8.66 -5.56
N THR A 208 -13.14 -8.03 -6.31
CA THR A 208 -11.74 -8.48 -6.32
C THR A 208 -11.02 -7.98 -5.08
N LEU A 209 -9.90 -8.60 -4.71
CA LEU A 209 -9.06 -8.10 -3.62
C LEU A 209 -8.59 -6.65 -3.86
N ARG A 210 -8.39 -6.27 -5.12
CA ARG A 210 -8.04 -4.89 -5.47
C ARG A 210 -9.16 -3.89 -5.15
N ASP A 211 -10.41 -4.32 -5.22
CA ASP A 211 -11.57 -3.49 -4.85
C ASP A 211 -11.75 -3.40 -3.32
N ILE A 212 -11.33 -4.45 -2.60
CA ILE A 212 -11.44 -4.57 -1.14
C ILE A 212 -10.32 -3.81 -0.43
N VAL A 213 -9.12 -3.81 -1.00
CA VAL A 213 -7.97 -3.07 -0.49
C VAL A 213 -8.21 -1.57 -0.76
N GLN A 214 -8.94 -0.94 0.16
CA GLN A 214 -9.18 0.49 0.17
C GLN A 214 -7.88 1.20 0.53
N VAL A 215 -7.22 1.74 -0.49
CA VAL A 215 -6.06 2.63 -0.37
C VAL A 215 -6.40 4.01 -0.91
N ASP A 216 -5.64 5.00 -0.44
CA ASP A 216 -5.82 6.38 -0.83
C ASP A 216 -5.65 6.57 -2.35
N PRO A 217 -6.32 7.57 -2.96
CA PRO A 217 -6.20 7.86 -4.38
C PRO A 217 -4.75 8.08 -4.84
N PHE A 218 -3.90 8.61 -3.96
CA PHE A 218 -2.48 8.85 -4.24
C PHE A 218 -1.70 7.55 -4.42
N THR A 219 -1.89 6.55 -3.56
CA THR A 219 -1.30 5.21 -3.71
C THR A 219 -1.70 4.57 -5.04
N ARG A 220 -2.97 4.71 -5.44
CA ARG A 220 -3.44 4.21 -6.74
C ARG A 220 -2.76 4.93 -7.91
N LEU A 221 -2.57 6.24 -7.78
CA LEU A 221 -1.89 7.06 -8.79
C LEU A 221 -0.41 6.68 -8.91
N LYS A 222 0.30 6.54 -7.78
CA LYS A 222 1.69 6.07 -7.72
C LYS A 222 1.86 4.74 -8.45
N ALA A 223 0.99 3.78 -8.18
CA ALA A 223 1.00 2.48 -8.85
C ALA A 223 0.65 2.58 -10.35
N LYS A 224 -0.36 3.38 -10.73
CA LYS A 224 -0.74 3.56 -12.14
C LYS A 224 0.37 4.19 -12.98
N LEU A 225 1.15 5.09 -12.38
CA LEU A 225 2.26 5.79 -13.03
C LEU A 225 3.61 5.08 -12.86
N ASN A 226 3.65 3.92 -12.19
CA ASN A 226 4.89 3.20 -11.84
C ASN A 226 5.92 4.09 -11.12
N ILE A 227 5.45 5.00 -10.25
CA ILE A 227 6.34 5.85 -9.44
C ILE A 227 7.04 4.99 -8.39
N VAL A 228 6.26 4.16 -7.67
CA VAL A 228 6.75 3.21 -6.67
C VAL A 228 6.62 1.78 -7.19
N THR A 229 7.71 1.02 -7.13
CA THR A 229 7.75 -0.40 -7.48
C THR A 229 8.02 -1.22 -6.22
N ILE A 230 7.21 -2.26 -5.97
CA ILE A 230 7.39 -3.18 -4.84
C ILE A 230 8.01 -4.48 -5.36
N ASN A 231 9.16 -4.86 -4.81
CA ASN A 231 9.89 -6.10 -5.13
C ASN A 231 9.71 -7.17 -4.04
#